data_AF-A0A078IHQ0-F1
#
_entry.id   AF-A0A078IHQ0-F1
#
_cell.length_a   1.000
_cell.length_b   1.000
_cell.length_c   1.000
_cell.angle_alpha   90.00
_cell.angle_beta   90.00
_cell.angle_gamma   90.00
#
_symmetry.space_group_name_H-M   'P 1'
#
loop_
_entity.id
_entity.type
_entity.pdbx_description
1 polymer ?
#
loop_
_entity_poly.entity_id
_entity_poly.type
_entity_poly.pdbx_seq_one_letter_code
_entity_poly.pdbx_strand_id
1 'polypeptide(L)'
;MKVERVKRFEYCLPYFSKPPREEDELPQSTVVDVLFPSNPPVCCEFDWEFENLEEFTNERIEEGRLSEEQRDEFKEFVQESVREARRANREARDARRREVEEMSQETREVFENMRLYKFYPQNPPDFARNMQKVTFINRYYGNAHQVL
;
A
#
# COMPACT_ATOMS: atom_id res chain seq x y z
N MET A 1 -3.02 -33.24 -7.32
CA MET A 1 -4.34 -32.76 -7.78
C MET A 1 -4.75 -31.43 -7.12
N LYS A 2 -3.90 -30.39 -7.17
CA LYS A 2 -4.22 -29.08 -6.54
C LYS A 2 -3.97 -27.88 -7.46
N VAL A 3 -2.87 -27.84 -8.20
CA VAL A 3 -2.52 -26.70 -9.07
C VAL A 3 -3.49 -26.54 -10.25
N GLU A 4 -3.81 -27.60 -10.99
CA GLU A 4 -4.76 -27.54 -12.12
C GLU A 4 -6.20 -27.22 -11.69
N ARG A 5 -6.58 -27.58 -10.47
CA ARG A 5 -7.88 -27.22 -9.92
C ARG A 5 -7.91 -25.74 -9.54
N VAL A 6 -6.84 -25.19 -8.97
CA VAL A 6 -6.70 -23.75 -8.68
C VAL A 6 -6.70 -22.92 -9.96
N LYS A 7 -5.96 -23.34 -11.00
CA LYS A 7 -5.94 -22.67 -12.32
C LYS A 7 -7.31 -22.58 -13.01
N ARG A 8 -8.21 -23.53 -12.75
CA ARG A 8 -9.60 -23.49 -13.25
C ARG A 8 -10.46 -22.41 -12.59
N PHE A 9 -10.05 -21.93 -11.41
CA PHE A 9 -10.73 -20.87 -10.67
C PHE A 9 -9.90 -19.58 -10.59
N GLU A 10 -8.71 -19.54 -11.21
CA GLU A 10 -8.04 -18.28 -11.51
C GLU A 10 -8.92 -17.55 -12.53
N TYR A 11 -9.79 -16.69 -12.01
CA TYR A 11 -10.47 -15.71 -12.82
C TYR A 11 -9.40 -14.94 -13.58
N CYS A 12 -9.38 -15.08 -14.91
CA CYS A 12 -8.61 -14.23 -15.81
C CYS A 12 -9.27 -12.84 -15.85
N LEU A 13 -9.40 -12.20 -14.70
CA LEU A 13 -9.62 -10.77 -14.64
C LEU A 13 -8.23 -10.17 -14.91
N PRO A 14 -7.99 -9.55 -16.08
CA PRO A 14 -6.73 -8.87 -16.30
C PRO A 14 -6.62 -7.80 -15.21
N TYR A 15 -5.69 -7.99 -14.28
CA TYR A 15 -5.40 -7.01 -13.24
C TYR A 15 -4.94 -5.75 -13.96
N PHE A 16 -5.89 -4.85 -14.16
CA PHE A 16 -5.68 -3.62 -14.86
C PHE A 16 -5.35 -2.58 -13.81
N SER A 17 -4.08 -2.20 -13.73
CA SER A 17 -3.72 -1.02 -12.96
C SER A 17 -3.96 0.19 -13.85
N LYS A 18 -4.91 1.05 -13.48
CA LYS A 18 -4.91 2.40 -14.03
C LYS A 18 -3.56 3.03 -13.71
N PRO A 19 -2.91 3.74 -14.64
CA PRO A 19 -1.84 4.64 -14.28
C PRO A 19 -2.41 5.58 -13.22
N PRO A 20 -1.73 5.75 -12.08
CA PRO A 20 -2.21 6.65 -11.04
C PRO A 20 -2.34 8.03 -11.66
N ARG A 21 -3.59 8.51 -11.79
CA ARG A 21 -3.88 9.85 -12.29
C ARG A 21 -3.55 10.91 -11.25
N GLU A 22 -3.72 10.53 -9.99
CA GLU A 22 -3.51 11.39 -8.84
C GLU A 22 -2.40 10.77 -7.99
N GLU A 23 -1.37 11.58 -7.74
CA GLU A 23 -0.17 11.17 -6.98
C GLU A 23 -0.49 10.77 -5.53
N ASP A 24 -1.69 11.07 -5.07
CA ASP A 24 -2.20 10.87 -3.71
C ASP A 24 -3.04 9.59 -3.53
N GLU A 25 -3.34 8.83 -4.59
CA GLU A 25 -4.20 7.63 -4.49
C GLU A 25 -3.48 6.38 -3.96
N LEU A 26 -2.15 6.37 -3.94
CA LEU A 26 -1.38 5.22 -3.46
C LEU A 26 -0.87 5.48 -2.05
N PRO A 27 -1.31 4.71 -1.04
CA PRO A 27 -0.75 4.82 0.31
C PRO A 27 0.75 4.54 0.24
N GLN A 28 1.55 5.49 0.70
CA GLN A 28 2.98 5.29 0.90
C GLN A 28 3.14 4.54 2.21
N SER A 29 4.01 3.52 2.23
CA SER A 29 4.34 2.87 3.50
C SER A 29 5.07 3.89 4.38
N THR A 30 4.53 4.11 5.58
CA THR A 30 5.15 4.89 6.65
C THR A 30 5.85 4.02 7.69
N VAL A 31 5.68 2.71 7.56
CA VAL A 31 6.32 1.69 8.38
C VAL A 31 7.67 1.30 7.78
N VAL A 32 8.69 1.27 8.61
CA VAL A 32 10.01 0.70 8.33
C VAL A 32 10.28 -0.51 9.22
N ASP A 33 10.76 -1.57 8.59
CA ASP A 33 11.32 -2.73 9.28
C ASP A 33 12.76 -2.40 9.69
N VAL A 34 12.99 -2.25 10.98
CA VAL A 34 14.28 -1.93 11.57
C VAL A 34 14.92 -3.22 12.08
N LEU A 35 16.07 -3.57 11.50
CA LEU A 35 16.92 -4.68 11.94
C LEU A 35 18.21 -4.12 12.54
N PHE A 36 18.20 -3.84 13.84
CA PHE A 36 19.35 -3.26 14.53
C PHE A 36 20.35 -4.36 14.94
N PRO A 37 21.65 -4.22 14.59
CA PRO A 37 22.67 -5.25 14.81
C PRO A 37 23.22 -5.23 16.25
N SER A 38 22.35 -5.38 17.26
CA SER A 38 22.74 -5.59 18.66
C SER A 38 22.94 -7.08 18.99
N ASN A 39 23.42 -7.39 20.20
CA ASN A 39 23.52 -8.76 20.69
C ASN A 39 22.65 -8.92 21.96
N PRO A 40 21.43 -9.48 21.86
CA PRO A 40 20.78 -10.07 20.67
C PRO A 40 20.24 -9.00 19.69
N PRO A 41 20.05 -9.34 18.38
CA PRO A 41 19.53 -8.40 17.39
C PRO A 41 18.12 -7.94 17.72
N VAL A 42 17.85 -6.65 17.52
CA VAL A 42 16.52 -6.06 17.73
C VAL A 42 15.84 -5.93 16.38
N CYS A 43 14.74 -6.67 16.21
CA CYS A 43 13.83 -6.54 15.08
C CYS A 43 12.57 -5.81 15.54
N CYS A 44 12.24 -4.70 14.90
CA CYS A 44 11.02 -3.94 15.20
C CYS A 44 10.52 -3.18 13.98
N GLU A 45 9.22 -2.94 13.95
CA GLU A 45 8.57 -2.09 12.96
C GLU A 45 8.43 -0.70 13.59
N PHE A 46 8.83 0.36 12.87
CA PHE A 46 8.66 1.73 13.31
C PHE A 46 7.82 2.50 12.29
N ASP A 47 6.72 3.11 12.76
CA ASP A 47 5.87 3.95 11.91
C ASP A 47 6.15 5.43 12.16
N TRP A 48 6.82 6.10 11.22
CA TRP A 48 7.20 7.51 11.41
C TRP A 48 6.01 8.50 11.36
N GLU A 49 4.81 8.06 10.95
CA GLU A 49 3.61 8.90 10.94
C GLU A 49 2.86 8.82 12.27
N PHE A 50 2.82 7.64 12.89
CA PHE A 50 2.03 7.39 14.10
C PHE A 50 2.85 7.25 15.38
N GLU A 51 4.15 6.94 15.29
CA GLU A 51 5.02 6.71 16.43
C GLU A 51 6.04 7.83 16.61
N ASN A 52 6.25 8.22 17.87
CA ASN A 52 7.33 9.12 18.24
C ASN A 52 8.61 8.32 18.47
N LEU A 53 9.68 8.68 17.75
CA LEU A 53 10.98 8.02 17.85
C LEU A 53 11.53 7.96 19.30
N GLU A 54 11.29 9.01 20.09
CA GLU A 54 11.78 9.08 21.47
C GLU A 54 11.02 8.11 22.38
N GLU A 55 9.69 8.12 22.30
CA GLU A 55 8.83 7.19 23.06
C GLU A 55 9.11 5.74 22.64
N PHE A 56 9.17 5.47 21.34
CA PHE A 56 9.49 4.17 20.77
C PHE A 56 10.84 3.62 21.28
N THR A 57 11.88 4.46 21.32
CA THR A 57 13.19 4.03 21.82
C THR A 57 13.15 3.76 23.33
N ASN A 58 12.45 4.61 24.10
CA ASN A 58 12.35 4.43 25.54
C ASN A 58 11.58 3.15 25.90
N GLU A 59 10.48 2.85 25.20
CA GLU A 59 9.74 1.59 25.36
C GLU A 59 10.63 0.37 25.13
N ARG A 60 11.49 0.40 24.10
CA ARG A 60 12.43 -0.71 23.82
C ARG A 60 13.51 -0.86 24.92
N ILE A 61 13.89 0.23 25.60
CA ILE A 61 14.81 0.20 26.75
C ILE A 61 14.09 -0.37 27.98
N GLU A 62 12.86 0.08 28.25
CA GLU A 62 12.03 -0.43 29.36
C GLU A 62 11.72 -1.93 29.21
N GLU A 63 11.48 -2.38 27.98
CA GLU A 63 11.32 -3.80 27.63
C GLU A 63 12.62 -4.62 27.78
N GLY A 64 13.76 -3.96 28.04
CA GLY A 64 15.09 -4.59 28.14
C GLY A 64 15.62 -5.11 26.81
N ARG A 65 15.06 -4.65 25.68
CA ARG A 65 15.53 -5.02 24.32
C ARG A 65 16.73 -4.19 23.88
N LEU A 66 16.86 -2.97 24.40
CA LEU A 66 17.98 -2.07 24.16
C LEU A 66 18.61 -1.65 25.49
N SER A 67 19.93 -1.42 25.50
CA SER A 67 20.61 -0.77 26.62
C SER A 67 20.52 0.75 26.49
N GLU A 68 20.64 1.47 27.61
CA GLU A 68 20.68 2.94 27.60
C GLU A 68 21.86 3.50 26.79
N GLU A 69 22.99 2.77 26.78
CA GLU A 69 24.20 3.14 26.03
C GLU A 69 23.97 3.08 24.51
N GLN A 70 23.11 2.17 24.05
CA GLN A 70 22.77 1.99 22.63
C GLN A 70 21.63 2.89 22.16
N ARG A 71 21.03 3.69 23.05
CA ARG A 71 19.87 4.53 22.75
C ARG A 71 20.12 5.47 21.56
N ASP A 72 21.23 6.19 21.61
CA ASP A 72 21.52 7.23 20.62
C ASP A 72 21.92 6.60 19.28
N GLU A 73 22.68 5.50 19.29
CA GLU A 73 23.02 4.70 18.11
C GLU A 73 21.76 4.11 17.45
N PHE A 74 20.84 3.56 18.24
CA PHE A 74 19.57 3.03 17.74
C PHE A 74 18.70 4.13 17.12
N LYS A 75 18.60 5.30 17.76
CA LYS A 75 17.85 6.44 17.21
C LYS A 75 18.41 6.88 15.86
N GLU A 76 19.74 6.96 15.72
CA GLU A 76 20.38 7.29 14.45
C GLU A 76 20.08 6.24 13.38
N PHE A 77 20.15 4.95 13.74
CA PHE A 77 19.86 3.85 12.83
C PHE A 77 18.41 3.85 12.31
N VAL A 78 17.43 4.08 13.20
CA VAL A 78 16.02 4.22 12.80
C VAL A 78 15.85 5.44 11.89
N GLN A 79 16.47 6.58 12.21
CA GLN A 79 16.40 7.77 11.35
C GLN A 79 16.99 7.53 9.96
N GLU A 80 18.10 6.80 9.86
CA GLU A 80 18.70 6.42 8.59
C GLU A 80 17.75 5.52 7.79
N SER A 81 17.18 4.50 8.43
CA SER A 81 16.19 3.60 7.82
C SER A 81 14.97 4.38 7.28
N VAL A 82 14.46 5.34 8.06
CA VAL A 82 13.37 6.24 7.66
C VAL A 82 13.77 7.11 6.46
N ARG A 83 15.00 7.64 6.42
CA ARG A 83 15.50 8.45 5.29
C ARG A 83 15.61 7.62 4.02
N GLU A 84 16.11 6.38 4.12
CA GLU A 84 16.17 5.45 2.99
C GLU A 84 14.79 5.10 2.47
N ALA A 85 13.85 4.76 3.34
CA ALA A 85 12.47 4.47 2.97
C ALA A 85 11.78 5.68 2.31
N ARG A 86 11.96 6.89 2.86
CA ARG A 86 11.46 8.13 2.24
C ARG A 86 12.05 8.38 0.86
N ARG A 87 13.35 8.10 0.68
CA ARG A 87 14.03 8.21 -0.61
C ARG A 87 13.45 7.19 -1.61
N ALA A 88 13.31 5.94 -1.21
CA ALA A 88 12.70 4.89 -2.05
C ALA A 88 11.25 5.25 -2.43
N ASN A 89 10.46 5.76 -1.49
CA ASN A 89 9.10 6.25 -1.75
C ASN A 89 9.09 7.38 -2.80
N ARG A 90 10.03 8.32 -2.71
CA ARG A 90 10.18 9.41 -3.69
C ARG A 90 10.61 8.91 -5.07
N GLU A 91 11.62 8.05 -5.12
CA GLU A 91 12.11 7.47 -6.38
C GLU A 91 11.02 6.64 -7.08
N ALA A 92 10.24 5.88 -6.31
CA ALA A 92 9.08 5.15 -6.83
C ALA A 92 7.98 6.09 -7.36
N ARG A 93 7.75 7.24 -6.69
CA ARG A 93 6.80 8.27 -7.18
C ARG A 93 7.29 8.90 -8.48
N ASP A 94 8.57 9.23 -8.57
CA ASP A 94 9.16 9.83 -9.75
C ASP A 94 9.20 8.84 -10.93
N ALA A 95 9.48 7.56 -10.67
CA ALA A 95 9.41 6.51 -11.69
C ALA A 95 7.98 6.38 -12.25
N ARG A 96 6.96 6.32 -11.37
CA ARG A 96 5.55 6.29 -11.81
C ARG A 96 5.17 7.54 -12.61
N ARG A 97 5.61 8.72 -12.19
CA ARG A 97 5.37 9.97 -12.94
C ARG A 97 5.96 9.90 -14.34
N ARG A 98 7.21 9.45 -14.46
CA ARG A 98 7.89 9.30 -15.76
C ARG A 98 7.17 8.29 -16.65
N GLU A 99 6.76 7.15 -16.12
CA GLU A 99 5.97 6.16 -16.88
C GLU A 99 4.67 6.75 -17.44
N VAL A 100 3.99 7.61 -16.68
CA VAL A 100 2.78 8.33 -17.14
C VAL A 100 3.12 9.40 -18.17
N GLU A 101 4.22 10.15 -17.98
CA GLU A 101 4.71 11.19 -18.90
C GLU A 101 5.22 10.62 -20.24
N GLU A 102 5.81 9.44 -20.23
CA GLU A 102 6.30 8.73 -21.42
C GLU A 102 5.21 7.91 -22.13
N MET A 103 4.04 7.75 -21.50
CA MET A 103 2.91 7.03 -22.08
C MET A 103 2.46 7.65 -23.41
N SER A 104 2.23 6.79 -24.42
CA SER A 104 1.76 7.23 -25.73
C SER A 104 0.39 7.91 -25.65
N GLN A 105 0.14 8.86 -26.57
CA GLN A 105 -1.14 9.56 -26.65
C GLN A 105 -2.32 8.59 -26.80
N GLU A 106 -2.19 7.59 -27.67
CA GLU A 106 -3.19 6.53 -27.86
C GLU A 106 -3.54 5.81 -26.56
N THR A 107 -2.52 5.48 -25.76
CA THR A 107 -2.71 4.78 -24.48
C THR A 107 -3.40 5.70 -23.46
N ARG A 108 -3.02 6.98 -23.40
CA ARG A 108 -3.68 7.98 -22.53
C ARG A 108 -5.16 8.13 -22.87
N GLU A 109 -5.48 8.24 -24.16
CA GLU A 109 -6.87 8.33 -24.64
C GLU A 109 -7.69 7.09 -24.27
N VAL A 110 -7.11 5.89 -24.37
CA VAL A 110 -7.77 4.66 -23.92
C VAL A 110 -8.10 4.74 -22.43
N PHE A 111 -7.17 5.18 -21.59
CA PHE A 111 -7.43 5.34 -20.15
C PHE A 111 -8.47 6.42 -19.84
N GLU A 112 -8.54 7.51 -20.62
CA GLU A 112 -9.55 8.57 -20.48
C GLU A 112 -10.96 8.11 -20.85
N ASN A 113 -11.06 7.34 -21.93
CA ASN A 113 -12.34 6.88 -22.43
C ASN A 113 -12.86 5.61 -21.74
N MET A 114 -12.01 4.88 -21.03
CA MET A 114 -12.40 3.65 -20.34
C MET A 114 -13.44 3.90 -19.23
N ARG A 115 -14.53 3.14 -19.26
CA ARG A 115 -15.58 3.14 -18.23
C ARG A 115 -15.65 1.81 -17.49
N LEU A 116 -15.95 1.88 -16.20
CA LEU A 116 -16.08 0.73 -15.31
C LEU A 116 -17.48 0.75 -14.70
N TYR A 117 -18.22 -0.34 -14.88
CA TYR A 117 -19.59 -0.49 -14.38
C TYR A 117 -19.60 -1.62 -13.34
N LYS A 118 -20.18 -1.37 -12.16
CA LYS A 118 -20.34 -2.38 -11.11
C LYS A 118 -21.80 -2.75 -10.98
N PHE A 119 -22.10 -4.02 -11.25
CA PHE A 119 -23.46 -4.56 -11.19
C PHE A 119 -23.69 -5.27 -9.85
N TYR A 120 -24.77 -4.90 -9.16
CA TYR A 120 -25.28 -5.64 -8.02
C TYR A 120 -26.45 -6.51 -8.46
N PRO A 121 -26.54 -7.76 -7.97
CA PRO A 121 -27.69 -8.61 -8.27
C PRO A 121 -28.98 -7.97 -7.77
N GLN A 122 -30.05 -8.13 -8.54
CA GLN A 122 -31.40 -7.74 -8.14
C GLN A 122 -31.89 -8.73 -7.09
N ASN A 123 -31.79 -8.35 -5.81
CA ASN A 123 -32.27 -9.20 -4.73
C ASN A 123 -33.81 -9.17 -4.67
N PRO A 124 -34.46 -10.28 -4.24
CA PRO A 124 -35.86 -10.27 -3.87
C PRO A 124 -36.13 -9.17 -2.82
N PRO A 125 -37.34 -8.58 -2.79
CA PRO A 125 -37.66 -7.42 -1.94
C PRO A 125 -37.32 -7.60 -0.46
N ASP A 126 -37.36 -8.83 0.06
CA ASP A 126 -37.03 -9.16 1.45
C ASP A 126 -35.53 -9.04 1.79
N PHE A 127 -34.64 -9.21 0.81
CA PHE A 127 -33.17 -9.15 0.98
C PHE A 127 -32.54 -7.84 0.47
N ALA A 128 -33.30 -7.03 -0.27
CA ALA A 128 -32.78 -5.84 -0.95
C ALA A 128 -32.57 -4.62 -0.03
N ARG A 129 -33.22 -4.58 1.15
CA ARG A 129 -33.30 -3.35 1.96
C ARG A 129 -31.98 -2.91 2.61
N ASN A 130 -31.02 -3.84 2.76
CA ASN A 130 -29.79 -3.62 3.51
C ASN A 130 -28.51 -3.72 2.66
N MET A 131 -28.62 -3.98 1.35
CA MET A 131 -27.43 -4.15 0.51
C MET A 131 -26.93 -2.79 0.01
N GLN A 132 -25.97 -2.22 0.74
CA GLN A 132 -25.37 -0.95 0.37
C GLN A 132 -24.53 -1.10 -0.91
N LYS A 133 -24.94 -0.42 -1.96
CA LYS A 133 -24.20 -0.37 -3.23
C LYS A 133 -23.00 0.55 -3.06
N VAL A 134 -21.79 0.00 -3.11
CA VAL A 134 -20.52 0.76 -3.08
C VAL A 134 -19.88 0.84 -4.46
N THR A 135 -19.25 1.97 -4.77
CA THR A 135 -18.51 2.24 -6.02
C THR A 135 -17.18 1.52 -6.08
N PHE A 136 -16.51 1.34 -4.93
CA PHE A 136 -15.22 0.68 -4.84
C PHE A 136 -15.30 -0.78 -5.34
N ILE A 137 -14.46 -1.12 -6.30
CA ILE A 137 -14.35 -2.47 -6.87
C ILE A 137 -13.27 -3.25 -6.10
N ASN A 138 -12.01 -2.83 -6.25
CA ASN A 138 -10.85 -3.34 -5.53
C ASN A 138 -9.65 -2.40 -5.77
N ARG A 139 -8.49 -2.71 -5.17
CA ARG A 139 -7.24 -1.92 -5.29
C ARG A 139 -6.74 -1.72 -6.73
N TYR A 140 -7.04 -2.64 -7.65
CA TYR A 140 -6.53 -2.59 -9.02
C TYR A 140 -7.40 -1.69 -9.91
N TYR A 141 -8.73 -1.85 -9.84
CA TYR A 141 -9.66 -1.08 -10.67
C TYR A 141 -10.08 0.26 -10.04
N GLY A 142 -9.91 0.40 -8.72
CA GLY A 142 -10.38 1.52 -7.93
C GLY A 142 -11.91 1.56 -7.88
N ASN A 143 -12.48 2.73 -8.15
CA ASN A 143 -13.92 2.95 -8.17
C ASN A 143 -14.54 2.71 -9.56
N ALA A 144 -15.75 2.15 -9.57
CA ALA A 144 -16.61 2.14 -10.74
C ALA A 144 -17.08 3.56 -11.07
N HIS A 145 -17.20 3.86 -12.37
CA HIS A 145 -17.77 5.11 -12.86
C HIS A 145 -19.29 5.15 -12.65
N GLN A 146 -19.93 3.99 -12.70
CA GLN A 146 -21.37 3.85 -12.46
C GLN A 146 -21.65 2.53 -11.75
N VAL A 147 -22.59 2.59 -10.81
CA VAL A 147 -23.10 1.42 -10.08
C VAL A 147 -24.53 1.15 -10.52
N LEU A 148 -24.80 -0.09 -10.92
CA LEU A 148 -26.08 -0.54 -11.48
C LEU A 148 -26.68 -1.65 -10.61
#